data_AF-L8DUD4-F1
#
_entry.id   AF-L8DUD4-F1
#
_cell.length_a   1.000
_cell.length_b   1.000
_cell.length_c   1.000
_cell.angle_alpha   90.00
_cell.angle_beta   90.00
_cell.angle_gamma   90.00
#
_symmetry.space_group_name_H-M   'P 1'
#
loop_
_entity.id
_entity.type
_entity.pdbx_description
1 polymer ?
#
loop_
_entity_poly.entity_id
_entity_poly.type
_entity_poly.pdbx_seq_one_letter_code
_entity_poly.pdbx_strand_id
1 'polypeptide(L)'
;MLPFTLAGVVRAGALSADGGVQVTITPCRDGSPARWLIDQRRDWWDLVTRGPSGYERYARLRFIPDPTYDGQREMDTDFTNDGPSGIAQLGITVSALARFTTTVDECYFLIWEGYENLDHLRAATVSIPERPCYLFRGTAEDVSTWKDARDDSGELPIPAFVWPADRAWCIANDVDPHFATIGAGESAISDLLRTARIDTTLDDPTTYPPF
;
A
#
# COMPACT_ATOMS: atom_id res chain seq x y z
N MET A 1 -20.11 -13.94 -13.51
CA MET A 1 -20.62 -15.27 -13.12
C MET A 1 -20.27 -15.44 -11.66
N LEU A 2 -21.28 -15.22 -10.80
CA LEU A 2 -21.39 -15.41 -9.34
C LEU A 2 -20.36 -14.75 -8.38
N PRO A 3 -20.85 -14.06 -7.31
CA PRO A 3 -20.03 -13.45 -6.26
C PRO A 3 -19.66 -14.47 -5.18
N PHE A 4 -18.46 -14.38 -4.63
CA PHE A 4 -18.09 -15.14 -3.43
C PHE A 4 -18.63 -14.42 -2.19
N THR A 5 -19.50 -15.10 -1.45
CA THR A 5 -19.92 -14.78 -0.08
C THR A 5 -19.46 -15.91 0.82
N LEU A 6 -18.83 -15.61 1.97
CA LEU A 6 -18.91 -16.38 3.23
C LEU A 6 -18.19 -15.53 4.32
N ALA A 7 -18.89 -14.91 5.28
CA ALA A 7 -19.53 -15.46 6.49
C ALA A 7 -18.62 -15.47 7.73
N GLY A 8 -19.06 -14.81 8.81
CA GLY A 8 -18.56 -15.08 10.16
C GLY A 8 -18.52 -13.88 11.11
N VAL A 9 -19.69 -13.39 11.55
CA VAL A 9 -19.77 -12.52 12.74
C VAL A 9 -19.32 -13.29 13.97
N VAL A 10 -18.28 -12.80 14.66
CA VAL A 10 -17.97 -13.19 16.04
C VAL A 10 -18.02 -11.93 16.90
N ARG A 11 -18.96 -11.88 17.85
CA ARG A 11 -18.96 -10.93 18.96
C ARG A 11 -18.27 -11.56 20.16
N ALA A 12 -17.29 -10.88 20.75
CA ALA A 12 -17.04 -10.87 22.20
C ALA A 12 -16.10 -9.70 22.53
N GLY A 13 -16.49 -8.85 23.47
CA GLY A 13 -15.68 -7.73 23.93
C GLY A 13 -14.62 -8.13 24.96
N ALA A 14 -13.56 -7.34 25.02
CA ALA A 14 -12.79 -7.06 26.23
C ALA A 14 -12.04 -5.74 26.02
N LEU A 15 -12.29 -4.77 26.88
CA LEU A 15 -11.49 -3.55 27.00
C LEU A 15 -10.08 -3.96 27.42
N SER A 16 -9.07 -3.70 26.58
CA SER A 16 -7.67 -3.73 27.04
C SER A 16 -7.21 -2.29 27.27
N ALA A 17 -6.90 -1.99 28.52
CA ALA A 17 -6.27 -0.76 28.96
C ALA A 17 -4.75 -0.92 28.82
N ASP A 18 -4.21 -0.58 27.66
CA ASP A 18 -2.79 -0.28 27.52
C ASP A 18 -2.66 1.02 26.73
N GLY A 19 -2.00 2.01 27.34
CA GLY A 19 -1.73 3.33 26.77
C GLY A 19 -0.68 3.30 25.66
N GLY A 20 -0.88 2.44 24.65
CA GLY A 20 -0.17 2.52 23.39
C GLY A 20 -0.56 3.80 22.66
N VAL A 21 0.41 4.45 22.02
CA VAL A 21 0.16 5.63 21.19
C VAL A 21 -0.87 5.24 20.13
N GLN A 22 -2.08 5.80 20.23
CA GLN A 22 -3.11 5.63 19.21
C GLN A 22 -2.63 6.32 17.93
N VAL A 23 -2.10 5.51 17.03
CA VAL A 23 -1.80 5.90 15.67
C VAL A 23 -3.11 6.31 14.97
N THR A 24 -3.17 7.57 14.55
CA THR A 24 -4.42 8.18 14.05
C THR A 24 -4.21 8.67 12.62
N ILE A 25 -4.64 7.87 11.65
CA ILE A 25 -4.83 8.40 10.29
C ILE A 25 -6.00 9.38 10.29
N THR A 26 -5.84 10.47 9.57
CA THR A 26 -6.85 11.52 9.45
C THR A 26 -7.38 11.57 8.02
N PRO A 27 -8.71 11.52 7.80
CA PRO A 27 -9.28 11.70 6.46
C PRO A 27 -8.96 13.11 5.94
N CYS A 28 -8.46 13.19 4.72
CA CYS A 28 -8.24 14.49 4.06
C CYS A 28 -9.58 15.09 3.61
N ARG A 29 -9.71 16.41 3.67
CA ARG A 29 -10.94 17.13 3.26
C ARG A 29 -10.95 17.49 1.78
N ASP A 30 -9.79 17.49 1.14
CA ASP A 30 -9.63 17.73 -0.30
C ASP A 30 -8.54 16.80 -0.87
N GLY A 31 -8.59 16.61 -2.19
CA GLY A 31 -7.69 15.71 -2.91
C GLY A 31 -6.38 16.34 -3.38
N SER A 32 -6.08 17.60 -3.01
CA SER A 32 -4.90 18.31 -3.53
C SER A 32 -3.56 17.60 -3.23
N PRO A 33 -3.36 16.87 -2.11
CA PRO A 33 -2.11 16.14 -1.89
C PRO A 33 -1.85 15.01 -2.89
N ALA A 34 -2.90 14.45 -3.51
CA ALA A 34 -2.79 13.41 -4.53
C ALA A 34 -2.67 13.99 -5.95
N ARG A 35 -2.79 15.31 -6.13
CA ARG A 35 -2.88 15.93 -7.46
C ARG A 35 -1.66 15.64 -8.35
N TRP A 36 -0.47 15.57 -7.77
CA TRP A 36 0.76 15.25 -8.51
C TRP A 36 0.79 13.83 -9.09
N LEU A 37 0.03 12.90 -8.49
CA LEU A 37 -0.14 11.54 -9.00
C LEU A 37 -1.04 11.57 -10.23
N ILE A 38 -2.16 12.31 -10.15
CA ILE A 38 -3.20 12.37 -11.18
C ILE A 38 -2.81 13.24 -12.37
N ASP A 39 -2.11 14.36 -12.14
CA ASP A 39 -1.72 15.33 -13.18
C ASP A 39 -0.69 14.75 -14.17
N GLN A 40 -0.08 13.60 -13.89
CA GLN A 40 0.77 12.87 -14.85
C GLN A 40 -0.02 12.27 -16.03
N ARG A 41 -1.35 12.13 -15.90
CA ARG A 41 -2.25 11.60 -16.95
C ARG A 41 -1.78 10.26 -17.52
N ARG A 42 -1.22 9.40 -16.67
CA ARG A 42 -0.89 8.02 -17.02
C ARG A 42 -2.17 7.24 -17.31
N ASP A 43 -2.03 6.16 -18.08
CA ASP A 43 -3.07 5.13 -18.11
C ASP A 43 -3.36 4.67 -16.67
N TRP A 44 -4.63 4.41 -16.36
CA TRP A 44 -5.04 4.12 -14.99
C TRP A 44 -4.40 2.83 -14.48
N TRP A 45 -4.28 1.80 -15.35
CA TRP A 45 -3.70 0.52 -15.01
C TRP A 45 -2.20 0.65 -14.77
N ASP A 46 -1.49 1.37 -15.66
CA ASP A 46 -0.09 1.73 -15.46
C ASP A 46 0.13 2.47 -14.12
N LEU A 47 -0.76 3.41 -13.77
CA LEU A 47 -0.63 4.21 -12.55
C LEU A 47 -0.76 3.36 -11.29
N VAL A 48 -1.78 2.50 -11.22
CA VAL A 48 -2.05 1.70 -10.01
C VAL A 48 -1.12 0.52 -9.85
N THR A 49 -0.66 -0.09 -10.95
CA THR A 49 0.23 -1.27 -10.90
C THR A 49 1.71 -0.91 -10.94
N ARG A 50 2.11 0.15 -11.66
CA ARG A 50 3.52 0.55 -11.87
C ARG A 50 3.88 1.87 -11.18
N GLY A 51 2.90 2.56 -10.60
CA GLY A 51 3.12 3.78 -9.84
C GLY A 51 3.40 5.03 -10.69
N PRO A 52 3.66 6.17 -10.03
CA PRO A 52 4.08 7.41 -10.68
C PRO A 52 5.45 7.29 -11.40
N SER A 53 5.62 8.11 -12.44
CA SER A 53 6.89 8.28 -13.14
C SER A 53 7.80 9.31 -12.44
N GLY A 54 9.10 9.31 -12.76
CA GLY A 54 10.03 10.38 -12.36
C GLY A 54 10.93 10.07 -11.17
N TYR A 55 10.87 8.86 -10.59
CA TYR A 55 11.84 8.43 -9.60
C TYR A 55 13.14 7.96 -10.25
N GLU A 56 14.24 8.02 -9.49
CA GLU A 56 15.56 7.60 -9.97
C GLU A 56 15.64 6.09 -10.21
N ARG A 57 15.02 5.31 -9.32
CA ARG A 57 15.01 3.84 -9.35
C ARG A 57 13.66 3.30 -8.92
N TYR A 58 13.40 2.07 -9.36
CA TYR A 58 12.21 1.32 -9.04
C TYR A 58 12.55 -0.09 -8.53
N ALA A 59 11.70 -0.59 -7.65
CA ALA A 59 11.73 -1.97 -7.15
C ALA A 59 10.31 -2.51 -7.02
N ARG A 60 10.17 -3.84 -6.99
CA ARG A 60 8.93 -4.52 -6.59
C ARG A 60 9.12 -5.15 -5.22
N LEU A 61 8.16 -4.90 -4.33
CA LEU A 61 7.95 -5.69 -3.12
C LEU A 61 7.03 -6.85 -3.49
N ARG A 62 7.56 -8.06 -3.49
CA ARG A 62 6.84 -9.28 -3.90
C ARG A 62 6.18 -9.92 -2.69
N PHE A 63 4.85 -9.90 -2.63
CA PHE A 63 4.13 -10.56 -1.54
C PHE A 63 4.21 -12.08 -1.64
N ILE A 64 4.24 -12.57 -2.87
CA ILE A 64 4.59 -13.95 -3.25
C ILE A 64 5.59 -13.90 -4.43
N PRO A 65 6.33 -14.99 -4.72
CA PRO A 65 7.28 -15.02 -5.84
C PRO A 65 6.62 -14.78 -7.21
N ASP A 66 7.42 -14.33 -8.17
CA ASP A 66 6.96 -14.18 -9.56
C ASP A 66 6.54 -15.53 -10.17
N PRO A 67 5.49 -15.55 -11.02
CA PRO A 67 5.13 -16.75 -11.74
C PRO A 67 6.30 -17.21 -12.62
N THR A 68 6.51 -18.52 -12.64
CA THR A 68 7.60 -19.20 -13.34
C THR A 68 7.19 -19.69 -14.73
N TYR A 69 5.90 -19.66 -15.05
CA TYR A 69 5.34 -20.00 -16.36
C TYR A 69 4.03 -19.24 -16.62
N ASP A 70 3.70 -19.06 -17.90
CA ASP A 70 2.52 -18.30 -18.33
C ASP A 70 1.22 -18.91 -17.79
N GLY A 71 0.38 -18.06 -17.19
CA GLY A 71 -0.93 -18.44 -16.65
C GLY A 71 -0.87 -19.22 -15.32
N GLN A 72 0.30 -19.28 -14.67
CA GLN A 72 0.40 -19.75 -13.29
C GLN A 72 -0.50 -18.91 -12.39
N ARG A 73 -1.40 -19.56 -11.66
CA ARG A 73 -2.21 -18.88 -10.64
C ARG A 73 -1.41 -18.78 -9.35
N GLU A 74 -1.73 -17.78 -8.55
CA GLU A 74 -1.12 -17.62 -7.21
C GLU A 74 -1.22 -18.93 -6.38
N MET A 75 -2.39 -19.58 -6.44
CA MET A 75 -2.69 -20.83 -5.75
C MET A 75 -1.94 -22.06 -6.29
N ASP A 76 -1.32 -21.98 -7.47
CA ASP A 76 -0.55 -23.08 -8.06
C ASP A 76 0.88 -23.14 -7.49
N THR A 77 1.28 -22.15 -6.71
CA THR A 77 2.62 -22.08 -6.13
C THR A 77 2.67 -22.91 -4.84
N ASP A 78 3.61 -23.88 -4.75
CA ASP A 78 3.98 -24.58 -3.50
C ASP A 78 4.72 -23.66 -2.51
N PHE A 79 4.39 -22.36 -2.50
CA PHE A 79 4.96 -21.36 -1.62
C PHE A 79 4.18 -21.35 -0.31
N THR A 80 4.79 -21.89 0.74
CA THR A 80 4.36 -21.59 2.11
C THR A 80 4.90 -20.21 2.48
N ASN A 81 4.01 -19.24 2.67
CA ASN A 81 4.42 -17.94 3.22
C ASN A 81 4.68 -18.08 4.72
N ASP A 82 5.85 -18.62 5.08
CA ASP A 82 6.35 -18.65 6.46
C ASP A 82 6.88 -17.27 6.91
N GLY A 83 6.84 -16.28 6.00
CA GLY A 83 7.27 -14.91 6.20
C GLY A 83 6.14 -13.97 6.65
N PRO A 84 6.44 -12.66 6.74
CA PRO A 84 5.43 -11.66 7.09
C PRO A 84 4.28 -11.60 6.07
N SER A 85 3.08 -11.30 6.58
CA SER A 85 1.90 -10.99 5.74
C SER A 85 2.18 -9.80 4.81
N GLY A 86 1.39 -9.64 3.74
CA GLY A 86 1.57 -8.52 2.80
C GLY A 86 1.55 -7.15 3.48
N ILE A 87 0.65 -6.96 4.46
CA ILE A 87 0.61 -5.73 5.25
C ILE A 87 1.85 -5.54 6.13
N ALA A 88 2.37 -6.62 6.73
CA ALA A 88 3.60 -6.56 7.51
C ALA A 88 4.83 -6.27 6.62
N GLN A 89 4.89 -6.85 5.42
CA GLN A 89 5.92 -6.54 4.42
C GLN A 89 5.88 -5.06 4.01
N LEU A 90 4.68 -4.52 3.77
CA LEU A 90 4.51 -3.11 3.46
C LEU A 90 4.92 -2.21 4.64
N GLY A 91 4.54 -2.56 5.86
CA GLY A 91 4.95 -1.85 7.08
C GLY A 91 6.47 -1.81 7.27
N ILE A 92 7.15 -2.94 7.03
CA ILE A 92 8.63 -3.01 7.06
C ILE A 92 9.23 -2.13 5.96
N THR A 93 8.64 -2.14 4.77
CA THR A 93 9.09 -1.32 3.62
C THR A 93 8.98 0.17 3.92
N VAL A 94 7.83 0.62 4.43
CA VAL A 94 7.61 2.04 4.78
C VAL A 94 8.55 2.46 5.93
N SER A 95 8.74 1.60 6.93
CA SER A 95 9.70 1.84 8.02
C SER A 95 11.14 1.99 7.50
N ALA A 96 11.53 1.20 6.51
CA ALA A 96 12.84 1.33 5.87
C ALA A 96 12.96 2.61 5.03
N LEU A 97 11.88 3.03 4.36
CA LEU A 97 11.83 4.25 3.56
C LEU A 97 11.75 5.54 4.39
N ALA A 98 11.29 5.47 5.65
CA ALA A 98 11.12 6.62 6.54
C ALA A 98 12.41 7.46 6.72
N ARG A 99 13.59 6.83 6.71
CA ARG A 99 14.89 7.54 6.81
C ARG A 99 15.29 8.32 5.56
N PHE A 100 14.56 8.17 4.46
CA PHE A 100 14.84 8.80 3.16
C PHE A 100 13.86 9.92 2.82
N THR A 101 13.07 10.39 3.79
CA THR A 101 12.18 11.55 3.65
C THR A 101 12.44 12.55 4.77
N THR A 102 12.17 13.83 4.50
CA THR A 102 12.19 14.93 5.46
C THR A 102 10.82 15.17 6.10
N THR A 103 9.77 14.49 5.64
CA THR A 103 8.38 14.67 6.06
C THR A 103 7.78 13.36 6.57
N VAL A 104 8.49 12.66 7.46
CA VAL A 104 8.07 11.35 8.00
C VAL A 104 6.73 11.40 8.75
N ASP A 105 6.43 12.53 9.40
CA ASP A 105 5.18 12.79 10.12
C ASP A 105 4.02 13.24 9.21
N GLU A 106 4.27 13.37 7.91
CA GLU A 106 3.28 13.79 6.92
C GLU A 106 3.33 12.88 5.69
N CYS A 107 2.82 11.68 5.87
CA CYS A 107 2.54 10.71 4.82
C CYS A 107 1.07 10.75 4.42
N TYR A 108 0.82 10.32 3.18
CA TYR A 108 -0.48 10.23 2.55
C TYR A 108 -0.73 8.80 2.11
N PHE A 109 -1.99 8.39 2.24
CA PHE A 109 -2.45 7.04 1.95
C PHE A 109 -3.69 7.12 1.06
N LEU A 110 -3.70 6.35 -0.02
CA LEU A 110 -4.92 6.07 -0.77
C LEU A 110 -5.41 4.68 -0.40
N ILE A 111 -6.68 4.59 -0.04
CA ILE A 111 -7.37 3.31 0.17
C ILE A 111 -8.41 3.16 -0.94
N TRP A 112 -8.41 2.01 -1.62
CA TRP A 112 -9.37 1.74 -2.68
C TRP A 112 -10.80 1.71 -2.14
N GLU A 113 -11.71 2.45 -2.79
CA GLU A 113 -13.13 2.50 -2.43
C GLU A 113 -13.81 1.12 -2.52
N GLY A 114 -13.24 0.18 -3.30
CA GLY A 114 -13.77 -1.19 -3.42
C GLY A 114 -13.67 -2.04 -2.15
N TYR A 115 -12.94 -1.61 -1.13
CA TYR A 115 -12.94 -2.27 0.17
C TYR A 115 -14.21 -1.92 0.97
N GLU A 116 -14.70 -2.90 1.73
CA GLU A 116 -15.91 -2.73 2.54
C GLU A 116 -15.69 -1.75 3.71
N ASN A 117 -16.77 -1.12 4.18
CA ASN A 117 -16.80 -0.28 5.39
C ASN A 117 -15.84 0.93 5.36
N LEU A 118 -15.75 1.66 4.25
CA LEU A 118 -14.97 2.91 4.19
C LEU A 118 -15.83 4.18 4.14
N ASP A 119 -17.13 4.06 3.86
CA ASP A 119 -18.03 5.20 3.62
C ASP A 119 -18.21 6.09 4.87
N HIS A 120 -18.06 5.54 6.08
CA HIS A 120 -18.13 6.32 7.32
C HIS A 120 -16.90 7.21 7.51
N LEU A 121 -15.82 6.96 6.76
CA LEU A 121 -14.55 7.63 6.97
C LEU A 121 -14.56 9.10 6.49
N ARG A 122 -15.51 9.48 5.62
CA ARG A 122 -15.73 10.86 5.11
C ARG A 122 -14.47 11.55 4.57
N ALA A 123 -13.63 10.78 3.88
CA ALA A 123 -12.42 11.27 3.23
C ALA A 123 -12.72 11.83 1.84
N ALA A 124 -11.83 12.70 1.34
CA ALA A 124 -11.86 13.14 -0.04
C ALA A 124 -11.61 11.98 -1.00
N THR A 125 -12.42 11.90 -2.06
CA THR A 125 -12.24 10.93 -3.14
C THR A 125 -11.21 11.44 -4.15
N VAL A 126 -10.26 10.59 -4.51
CA VAL A 126 -9.30 10.77 -5.59
C VAL A 126 -9.74 9.91 -6.76
N SER A 127 -10.11 10.56 -7.86
CA SER A 127 -10.62 9.88 -9.05
C SER A 127 -9.47 9.32 -9.90
N ILE A 128 -9.18 8.04 -9.71
CA ILE A 128 -8.41 7.21 -10.64
C ILE A 128 -9.42 6.36 -11.41
N PRO A 129 -9.42 6.35 -12.76
CA PRO A 129 -10.35 5.50 -13.52
C PRO A 129 -10.30 4.04 -13.06
N GLU A 130 -11.45 3.39 -12.93
CA GLU A 130 -11.63 2.00 -12.43
C GLU A 130 -11.12 1.72 -10.99
N ARG A 131 -10.45 2.68 -10.36
CA ARG A 131 -9.80 2.54 -9.04
C ARG A 131 -9.98 3.80 -8.16
N PRO A 132 -11.22 4.32 -7.99
CA PRO A 132 -11.42 5.47 -7.10
C PRO A 132 -10.95 5.15 -5.69
N CYS A 133 -10.28 6.11 -5.05
CA CYS A 133 -9.66 5.92 -3.74
C CYS A 133 -10.05 7.03 -2.76
N TYR A 134 -10.06 6.71 -1.49
CA TYR A 134 -10.19 7.66 -0.39
C TYR A 134 -8.82 8.11 0.12
N LEU A 135 -8.64 9.42 0.35
CA LEU A 135 -7.36 10.00 0.77
C LEU A 135 -7.29 10.24 2.28
N PHE A 136 -6.22 9.73 2.88
CA PHE A 136 -5.86 9.89 4.29
C PHE A 136 -4.47 10.46 4.45
N ARG A 137 -4.17 10.99 5.64
CA ARG A 137 -2.85 11.43 6.06
C ARG A 137 -2.49 10.86 7.43
N GLY A 138 -1.20 10.68 7.69
CA GLY A 138 -0.66 10.13 8.95
C GLY A 138 0.87 10.15 8.94
N THR A 139 1.50 9.38 9.80
CA THR A 139 2.96 9.20 9.85
C THR A 139 3.40 7.95 9.07
N ALA A 140 4.68 7.85 8.71
CA ALA A 140 5.21 6.65 8.06
C ALA A 140 5.13 5.40 8.95
N GLU A 141 5.24 5.54 10.28
CA GLU A 141 5.16 4.42 11.21
C GLU A 141 3.76 3.78 11.25
N ASP A 142 2.74 4.53 10.82
CA ASP A 142 1.33 4.18 10.96
C ASP A 142 0.90 2.96 10.12
N VAL A 143 1.64 2.63 9.05
CA VAL A 143 1.28 1.54 8.12
C VAL A 143 1.35 0.16 8.79
N SER A 144 2.22 0.00 9.78
CA SER A 144 2.47 -1.29 10.44
C SER A 144 1.55 -1.59 11.63
N THR A 145 0.88 -0.57 12.16
CA THR A 145 0.02 -0.65 13.37
C THR A 145 -1.41 -0.22 13.08
N TRP A 146 -1.82 -0.42 11.83
CA TRP A 146 -2.97 0.19 11.20
C TRP A 146 -4.31 -0.18 11.86
N LYS A 147 -4.99 0.81 12.42
CA LYS A 147 -6.38 0.70 12.93
C LYS A 147 -7.16 1.98 12.58
N ASP A 148 -8.48 1.87 12.40
CA ASP A 148 -9.35 3.06 12.34
C ASP A 148 -9.40 3.69 13.75
N ALA A 149 -8.92 4.91 13.90
CA ALA A 149 -8.94 5.61 15.19
C ALA A 149 -10.36 5.92 15.71
N ARG A 150 -11.40 5.69 14.90
CA ARG A 150 -12.81 5.88 15.26
C ARG A 150 -13.55 4.58 15.54
N ASP A 151 -12.96 3.43 15.22
CA ASP A 151 -13.61 2.14 15.36
C ASP A 151 -12.60 1.03 15.69
N ASP A 152 -12.77 0.42 16.87
CA ASP A 152 -11.95 -0.71 17.32
C ASP A 152 -12.32 -2.03 16.60
N SER A 153 -13.25 -2.01 15.64
CA SER A 153 -13.82 -3.22 15.01
C SER A 153 -13.00 -3.85 13.88
N GLY A 154 -11.92 -3.22 13.37
CA GLY A 154 -11.12 -3.83 12.30
C GLY A 154 -9.81 -3.13 11.94
N GLU A 155 -8.85 -3.94 11.48
CA GLU A 155 -7.67 -3.46 10.74
C GLU A 155 -8.15 -2.83 9.42
N LEU A 156 -7.60 -1.68 9.08
CA LEU A 156 -7.90 -1.05 7.80
C LEU A 156 -7.15 -1.79 6.67
N PRO A 157 -7.73 -1.83 5.47
CA PRO A 157 -7.19 -2.61 4.36
C PRO A 157 -5.89 -2.00 3.83
N ILE A 158 -5.00 -2.84 3.27
CA ILE A 158 -3.73 -2.41 2.66
C ILE A 158 -3.92 -1.24 1.66
N PRO A 159 -3.04 -0.24 1.61
CA PRO A 159 -3.30 1.00 0.89
C PRO A 159 -2.98 0.76 -0.59
N ALA A 160 -3.75 1.38 -1.47
CA ALA A 160 -3.44 1.43 -2.90
C ALA A 160 -2.18 2.26 -3.17
N PHE A 161 -1.94 3.32 -2.39
CA PHE A 161 -0.73 4.13 -2.49
C PHE A 161 -0.25 4.62 -1.14
N VAL A 162 1.06 4.80 -1.01
CA VAL A 162 1.72 5.47 0.14
C VAL A 162 2.81 6.41 -0.36
N TRP A 163 2.85 7.65 0.14
CA TRP A 163 3.96 8.58 -0.12
C TRP A 163 4.09 9.65 0.98
N PRO A 164 5.28 10.20 1.23
CA PRO A 164 5.49 11.34 2.11
C PRO A 164 5.19 12.67 1.38
N ALA A 165 4.93 13.75 2.11
CA ALA A 165 4.62 15.07 1.54
C ALA A 165 5.70 15.60 0.59
N ASP A 166 6.97 15.32 0.88
CA ASP A 166 8.11 15.67 0.01
C ASP A 166 8.28 14.76 -1.21
N ARG A 167 7.49 13.68 -1.32
CA ARG A 167 7.48 12.72 -2.44
C ARG A 167 8.85 12.08 -2.68
N ALA A 168 9.66 11.91 -1.64
CA ALA A 168 10.96 11.27 -1.77
C ALA A 168 10.87 9.79 -2.22
N TRP A 169 9.71 9.16 -2.00
CA TRP A 169 9.38 7.82 -2.46
C TRP A 169 7.85 7.68 -2.65
N CYS A 170 7.42 6.68 -3.40
CA CYS A 170 6.01 6.31 -3.51
C CYS A 170 5.87 4.82 -3.72
N ILE A 171 4.91 4.21 -3.02
CA ILE A 171 4.51 2.82 -3.19
C ILE A 171 3.15 2.81 -3.89
N ALA A 172 3.01 1.99 -4.93
CA ALA A 172 1.75 1.68 -5.61
C ALA A 172 1.46 0.19 -5.45
N ASN A 173 0.30 -0.14 -4.90
CA ASN A 173 -0.10 -1.47 -4.47
C ASN A 173 -1.56 -1.71 -4.90
N ASP A 174 -1.75 -2.07 -6.16
CA ASP A 174 -3.06 -2.50 -6.62
C ASP A 174 -3.39 -3.91 -6.09
N VAL A 175 -4.66 -4.28 -6.13
CA VAL A 175 -5.16 -5.58 -5.65
C VAL A 175 -4.94 -6.72 -6.63
N ASP A 176 -4.73 -6.42 -7.92
CA ASP A 176 -4.57 -7.43 -8.94
C ASP A 176 -3.14 -8.02 -9.04
N PRO A 177 -2.04 -7.24 -8.93
CA PRO A 177 -0.69 -7.79 -8.95
C PRO A 177 -0.29 -8.43 -7.61
N HIS A 178 0.52 -9.48 -7.68
CA HIS A 178 1.10 -10.15 -6.49
C HIS A 178 2.24 -9.37 -5.80
N PHE A 179 2.44 -8.11 -6.20
CA PHE A 179 3.52 -7.25 -5.75
C PHE A 179 3.07 -5.79 -5.67
N ALA A 180 3.78 -5.00 -4.87
CA ALA A 180 3.70 -3.54 -4.90
C ALA A 180 4.92 -2.94 -5.63
N THR A 181 4.71 -1.89 -6.43
CA THR A 181 5.79 -1.13 -7.07
C THR A 181 6.25 0.01 -6.16
N ILE A 182 7.56 0.21 -6.06
CA ILE A 182 8.19 1.24 -5.24
C ILE A 182 9.05 2.11 -6.17
N GLY A 183 8.76 3.41 -6.23
CA GLY A 183 9.64 4.41 -6.83
C GLY A 183 10.35 5.21 -5.74
N ALA A 184 11.68 5.34 -5.81
CA ALA A 184 12.46 6.13 -4.85
C ALA A 184 13.83 6.56 -5.42
N GLY A 185 14.63 7.25 -4.61
CA GLY A 185 16.05 7.50 -4.91
C GLY A 185 16.91 6.23 -4.85
N GLU A 186 18.08 6.23 -5.50
CA GLU A 186 18.99 5.09 -5.57
C GLU A 186 19.36 4.54 -4.19
N SER A 187 19.68 5.41 -3.23
CA SER A 187 20.06 4.99 -1.87
C SER A 187 18.93 4.27 -1.13
N ALA A 188 17.68 4.68 -1.37
CA ALA A 188 16.51 4.06 -0.76
C ALA A 188 16.24 2.68 -1.36
N ILE A 189 16.25 2.56 -2.69
CA ILE A 189 16.08 1.26 -3.36
C ILE A 189 17.21 0.30 -3.00
N SER A 190 18.46 0.76 -3.03
CA SER A 190 19.63 -0.02 -2.62
C SER A 190 19.49 -0.57 -1.19
N ASP A 191 18.93 0.21 -0.26
CA ASP A 191 18.73 -0.20 1.13
C ASP A 191 17.58 -1.22 1.28
N LEU A 192 16.47 -1.03 0.55
CA LEU A 192 15.38 -2.02 0.49
C LEU A 192 15.86 -3.39 0.00
N LEU A 193 16.66 -3.42 -1.08
CA LEU A 193 17.23 -4.64 -1.65
C LEU A 193 18.15 -5.40 -0.68
N ARG A 194 18.66 -4.75 0.37
CA ARG A 194 19.47 -5.38 1.43
C ARG A 194 18.65 -5.79 2.65
N THR A 195 17.37 -5.46 2.70
CA THR A 195 16.49 -5.72 3.84
C THR A 195 15.96 -7.16 3.78
N ALA A 196 16.67 -8.09 4.44
CA ALA A 196 16.36 -9.53 4.40
C ALA A 196 14.97 -9.94 4.96
N ARG A 197 14.23 -9.02 5.59
CA ARG A 197 12.88 -9.29 6.13
C ARG A 197 11.76 -9.13 5.10
N ILE A 198 12.06 -8.63 3.91
CA ILE A 198 11.10 -8.41 2.82
C ILE A 198 11.69 -8.96 1.51
N ASP A 199 10.83 -9.42 0.61
CA ASP A 199 11.26 -9.84 -0.73
C ASP A 199 11.16 -8.65 -1.68
N THR A 200 12.31 -8.05 -1.99
CA THR A 200 12.40 -6.94 -2.94
C THR A 200 13.34 -7.26 -4.09
N THR A 201 12.93 -6.86 -5.28
CA THR A 201 13.73 -7.00 -6.50
C THR A 201 13.73 -5.71 -7.31
N LEU A 202 14.80 -5.47 -8.08
CA LEU A 202 14.84 -4.33 -8.99
C LEU A 202 13.74 -4.43 -10.04
N ASP A 203 13.27 -3.27 -10.48
CA ASP A 203 12.19 -3.18 -11.44
C ASP A 203 12.42 -2.09 -12.47
N ASP A 204 11.85 -2.30 -13.65
CA ASP A 204 11.71 -1.28 -14.68
C ASP A 204 10.21 -1.01 -14.85
N PRO A 205 9.71 0.17 -14.43
CA PRO A 205 8.27 0.48 -14.44
C PRO A 205 7.71 0.61 -15.87
N THR A 206 8.56 0.57 -16.90
CA THR A 206 8.16 0.59 -18.32
C THR A 206 8.01 -0.81 -18.92
N THR A 207 8.48 -1.83 -18.21
CA THR A 207 8.36 -3.23 -18.60
C THR A 207 7.43 -3.94 -17.61
N TYR A 208 6.44 -4.69 -18.11
CA TYR A 208 5.59 -5.48 -17.23
C TYR A 208 6.35 -6.73 -16.75
N PRO A 209 6.39 -6.99 -15.43
CA PRO A 209 6.91 -8.23 -14.91
C PRO A 209 5.95 -9.39 -15.23
N PRO A 210 6.37 -10.64 -15.03
CA PRO A 210 5.48 -11.79 -15.07
C PRO A 210 4.26 -11.55 -14.15
N PHE A 211 3.07 -11.91 -14.62
CA PHE A 211 1.77 -11.71 -13.98
C PHE A 211 0.97 -13.01 -14.03
#